data_AF-A0A354ZDL7-F1
#
_entry.id   AF-A0A354ZDL7-F1
#
_cell.length_a   1.000
_cell.length_b   1.000
_cell.length_c   1.000
_cell.angle_alpha   90.00
_cell.angle_beta   90.00
_cell.angle_gamma   90.00
#
_symmetry.space_group_name_H-M   'P 1'
#
loop_
_entity.id
_entity.type
_entity.pdbx_description
1 polymer ?
#
loop_
_entity_poly.entity_id
_entity_poly.type
_entity_poly.pdbx_seq_one_letter_code
_entity_poly.pdbx_strand_id
1 'polypeptide(L)'
;MCREYALRFFDKWVILSAKYGFLHPQDIVPADYNVSFNRARPKPIGIHILRCQIASEGLAEFDTILVLGGRRYVEVVKAAFGGDYSYELPLAGAAGIGVMMQRLRRALDDNQEICVRAGE
;
A
#
# COMPACT_ATOMS: atom_id res chain seq x y z
N MET A 1 5.67 -11.40 -1.76
CA MET A 1 6.61 -10.50 -2.47
C MET A 1 6.53 -9.07 -1.97
N CYS A 2 5.35 -8.45 -1.82
CA CYS A 2 5.28 -7.08 -1.28
C CYS A 2 5.89 -6.96 0.13
N ARG A 3 5.62 -7.93 1.02
CA ARG A 3 6.24 -8.00 2.36
C ARG A 3 7.78 -8.09 2.30
N GLU A 4 8.31 -8.95 1.44
CA GLU A 4 9.76 -9.14 1.28
C GLU A 4 10.43 -7.85 0.81
N TYR A 5 9.84 -7.19 -0.20
CA TYR A 5 10.32 -5.92 -0.71
C TYR A 5 10.29 -4.84 0.38
N ALA A 6 9.18 -4.73 1.13
CA ALA A 6 9.08 -3.78 2.23
C ALA A 6 10.17 -4.03 3.29
N LEU A 7 10.37 -5.27 3.72
CA LEU A 7 11.41 -5.63 4.70
C LEU A 7 12.84 -5.39 4.19
N ARG A 8 13.06 -5.43 2.87
CA ARG A 8 14.38 -5.26 2.27
C ARG A 8 14.80 -3.80 2.16
N PHE A 9 13.85 -2.91 1.84
CA PHE A 9 14.12 -1.52 1.48
C PHE A 9 13.59 -0.49 2.49
N PHE A 10 12.68 -0.88 3.40
CA PHE A 10 12.01 0.05 4.33
C PHE A 10 11.96 -0.51 5.77
N ASP A 11 12.13 0.38 6.75
CA ASP A 11 12.01 0.03 8.17
C ASP A 11 10.55 -0.01 8.64
N LYS A 12 9.72 0.91 8.10
CA LYS A 12 8.32 1.09 8.48
C LYS A 12 7.40 0.76 7.30
N TRP A 13 6.48 -0.17 7.52
CA TRP A 13 5.48 -0.54 6.53
C TRP A 13 4.22 -1.10 7.18
N VAL A 14 3.10 -0.97 6.47
CA VAL A 14 1.79 -1.48 6.85
C VAL A 14 1.12 -2.16 5.66
N ILE A 15 0.18 -3.05 5.94
CA ILE A 15 -0.67 -3.72 4.94
C ILE A 15 -2.00 -2.98 4.89
N LEU A 16 -2.40 -2.55 3.69
CA LEU A 16 -3.75 -2.01 3.50
C LEU A 16 -4.76 -3.14 3.21
N SER A 17 -5.58 -3.46 4.20
CA SER A 17 -6.70 -4.38 4.13
C SER A 17 -8.01 -3.67 3.79
N ALA A 18 -8.78 -4.22 2.85
CA ALA A 18 -10.12 -3.70 2.55
C ALA A 18 -11.14 -3.94 3.67
N LYS A 19 -10.83 -4.82 4.64
CA LYS A 19 -11.69 -5.11 5.79
C LYS A 19 -11.27 -4.35 7.05
N TYR A 20 -9.97 -4.36 7.33
CA TYR A 20 -9.42 -3.89 8.61
C TYR A 20 -8.64 -2.56 8.49
N GLY A 21 -8.42 -2.07 7.27
CA GLY A 21 -7.64 -0.84 7.05
C GLY A 21 -6.14 -1.07 7.12
N PHE A 22 -5.40 -0.16 7.74
CA PHE A 22 -3.97 -0.34 7.93
C PHE A 22 -3.71 -1.40 9.02
N LEU A 23 -2.79 -2.31 8.73
CA LEU A 23 -2.38 -3.39 9.62
C LEU A 23 -0.86 -3.40 9.70
N HIS A 24 -0.31 -3.46 10.90
CA HIS A 24 1.11 -3.66 11.08
C HIS A 24 1.50 -5.11 10.77
N PRO A 25 2.77 -5.37 10.40
CA PRO A 25 3.28 -6.72 10.17
C PRO A 25 3.04 -7.72 11.31
N GLN A 26 2.91 -7.21 12.53
CA GLN A 26 2.73 -7.97 13.75
C GLN A 26 1.25 -8.14 14.15
N ASP A 27 0.31 -7.51 13.44
CA ASP A 27 -1.11 -7.64 13.73
C ASP A 27 -1.61 -9.05 13.40
N ILE A 28 -2.36 -9.63 14.34
CA ILE A 28 -3.00 -10.92 14.17
C ILE A 28 -4.33 -10.68 13.45
N VAL A 29 -4.47 -11.24 12.25
CA VAL A 29 -5.74 -11.18 11.50
C VAL A 29 -6.62 -12.36 11.90
N PRO A 30 -7.73 -12.16 12.64
CA PRO A 30 -8.46 -13.24 13.30
C PRO A 30 -9.34 -14.09 12.37
N ALA A 31 -9.49 -13.72 11.09
CA ALA A 31 -10.35 -14.45 10.15
C ALA A 31 -9.93 -14.24 8.69
N ASP A 32 -10.16 -15.25 7.86
CA ASP A 32 -10.02 -15.21 6.40
C ASP A 32 -10.96 -14.15 5.78
N TYR A 33 -10.53 -13.51 4.68
CA TYR A 33 -11.23 -12.37 4.10
C TYR A 33 -11.28 -12.42 2.58
N ASN A 34 -12.50 -12.32 2.04
CA ASN A 34 -12.77 -12.05 0.63
C ASN A 34 -13.41 -10.65 0.46
N VAL A 35 -12.82 -9.65 1.13
CA VAL A 35 -13.20 -8.23 1.00
C VAL A 35 -12.15 -7.56 0.12
N SER A 36 -12.59 -6.78 -0.86
CA SER A 36 -11.70 -6.08 -1.79
C SER A 36 -12.26 -4.71 -2.11
N PHE A 37 -11.40 -3.70 -2.26
CA PHE A 37 -11.80 -2.37 -2.76
C PHE A 37 -12.33 -2.40 -4.21
N ASN A 38 -12.13 -3.52 -4.91
CA ASN A 38 -12.66 -3.75 -6.26
C ASN A 38 -14.12 -4.23 -6.26
N ARG A 39 -14.67 -4.61 -5.12
CA ARG A 39 -16.07 -5.05 -4.99
C ARG A 39 -16.81 -4.13 -4.02
N ALA A 40 -18.04 -3.76 -4.36
CA ALA A 40 -18.89 -2.97 -3.46
C ALA A 40 -19.44 -3.81 -2.29
N ARG A 41 -19.43 -5.15 -2.41
CA ARG A 41 -19.93 -6.09 -1.41
C ARG A 41 -18.94 -7.25 -1.24
N PRO A 42 -18.59 -7.63 0.00
CA PRO A 42 -18.84 -6.89 1.25
C PRO A 42 -18.28 -5.45 1.21
N LYS A 43 -18.95 -4.51 1.89
CA LYS A 43 -18.60 -3.09 1.85
C LYS A 43 -17.18 -2.92 2.42
N PRO A 44 -16.23 -2.34 1.66
CA PRO A 44 -14.90 -2.10 2.17
C PRO A 44 -14.92 -1.05 3.29
N ILE A 45 -13.87 -1.05 4.10
CA ILE A 45 -13.64 -0.09 5.17
C ILE A 45 -13.76 1.36 4.64
N GLY A 46 -14.38 2.22 5.44
CA GLY A 46 -14.59 3.62 5.06
C GLY A 46 -13.31 4.44 5.14
N ILE A 47 -13.16 5.42 4.25
CA ILE A 47 -12.02 6.36 4.24
C ILE A 47 -11.88 7.09 5.59
N HIS A 48 -12.99 7.41 6.27
CA HIS A 48 -12.94 8.06 7.58
C HIS A 48 -12.27 7.17 8.66
N ILE A 49 -12.42 5.84 8.58
CA ILE A 49 -11.75 4.92 9.50
C ILE A 49 -10.25 4.87 9.19
N LEU A 50 -9.89 4.82 7.90
CA LEU A 50 -8.49 4.87 7.47
C LEU A 50 -7.80 6.14 7.97
N ARG A 51 -8.48 7.29 7.91
CA ARG A 51 -7.97 8.56 8.45
C ARG A 51 -7.76 8.52 9.96
N CYS A 52 -8.66 7.88 10.69
CA CYS A 52 -8.51 7.68 12.12
C CYS A 52 -7.29 6.80 12.44
N GLN A 53 -7.07 5.73 11.66
CA GLN A 53 -5.89 4.88 11.79
C GLN A 53 -4.60 5.63 11.49
N ILE A 54 -4.57 6.45 10.43
CA ILE A 54 -3.38 7.26 10.08
C ILE A 54 -2.93 8.12 11.26
N ALA A 55 -3.87 8.77 11.94
CA ALA A 55 -3.56 9.59 13.12
C ALA A 55 -3.21 8.75 14.35
N SER A 56 -3.94 7.65 14.60
CA SER A 56 -3.77 6.84 15.80
C SER A 56 -2.52 5.94 15.76
N GLU A 57 -2.08 5.53 14.58
CA GLU A 57 -0.95 4.62 14.37
C GLU A 57 0.35 5.38 14.01
N GLY A 58 0.34 6.71 14.06
CA GLY A 58 1.51 7.55 13.77
C GLY A 58 1.87 7.61 12.29
N LEU A 59 1.05 7.10 11.36
CA LEU A 59 1.37 7.12 9.93
C LEU A 59 1.41 8.54 9.34
N ALA A 60 0.86 9.53 10.04
CA ALA A 60 0.94 10.94 9.67
C ALA A 60 2.33 11.56 9.86
N GLU A 61 3.28 10.86 10.48
CA GLU A 61 4.65 11.37 10.71
C GLU A 61 5.55 11.32 9.45
N PHE A 62 5.13 10.58 8.42
CA PHE A 62 5.90 10.37 7.19
C PHE A 62 5.48 11.34 6.09
N ASP A 63 6.45 11.99 5.44
CA ASP A 63 6.20 12.93 4.33
C ASP A 63 5.94 12.21 3.00
N THR A 64 6.59 11.05 2.82
CA THR A 64 6.54 10.23 1.60
C THR A 64 5.87 8.90 1.84
N ILE A 65 4.90 8.56 0.99
CA ILE A 65 4.09 7.35 1.05
C ILE A 65 4.33 6.54 -0.23
N LEU A 66 4.97 5.39 -0.07
CA LEU A 66 5.17 4.42 -1.15
C LEU A 66 4.08 3.36 -1.13
N VAL A 67 3.38 3.19 -2.26
CA VAL A 67 2.25 2.26 -2.38
C VAL A 67 2.57 1.11 -3.33
N LEU A 68 2.75 -0.08 -2.76
CA LEU A 68 2.90 -1.34 -3.49
C LEU A 68 1.52 -1.96 -3.81
N GLY A 69 0.74 -1.29 -4.65
CA GLY A 69 -0.61 -1.73 -4.97
C GLY A 69 -1.09 -1.34 -6.37
N GLY A 70 -2.20 -1.96 -6.78
CA GLY A 70 -2.89 -1.59 -8.02
C GLY A 70 -3.61 -0.24 -7.88
N ARG A 71 -4.03 0.32 -9.02
CA ARG A 71 -4.68 1.65 -9.12
C ARG A 71 -5.76 1.87 -8.06
N ARG A 72 -6.65 0.90 -7.82
CA ARG A 72 -7.75 1.03 -6.86
C ARG A 72 -7.26 1.24 -5.42
N TYR A 73 -6.17 0.60 -5.03
CA TYR A 73 -5.58 0.75 -3.69
C TYR A 73 -4.88 2.11 -3.56
N VAL A 74 -4.19 2.55 -4.61
CA VAL A 74 -3.58 3.88 -4.67
C VAL A 74 -4.62 4.98 -4.46
N GLU A 75 -5.76 4.90 -5.14
CA GLU A 75 -6.86 5.87 -4.98
C GLU A 75 -7.38 5.91 -3.54
N VAL A 76 -7.48 4.75 -2.87
CA VAL A 76 -7.90 4.66 -1.47
C VAL A 76 -6.87 5.31 -0.54
N VAL A 77 -5.57 5.07 -0.77
CA VAL A 77 -4.50 5.68 0.02
C VAL A 77 -4.51 7.20 -0.15
N LYS A 78 -4.58 7.69 -1.38
CA LYS A 78 -4.65 9.13 -1.68
C LYS A 78 -5.88 9.79 -1.06
N ALA A 79 -7.03 9.11 -1.06
CA ALA A 79 -8.24 9.62 -0.42
C ALA A 79 -8.14 9.64 1.12
N ALA A 80 -7.38 8.72 1.71
CA ALA A 80 -7.16 8.65 3.16
C ALA A 80 -6.14 9.68 3.64
N PHE A 81 -4.95 9.74 3.04
CA PHE A 81 -3.88 10.65 3.44
C PHE A 81 -4.08 12.08 2.92
N GLY A 82 -4.67 12.26 1.74
CA GLY A 82 -4.96 13.58 1.15
C GLY A 82 -3.86 14.10 0.23
N GLY A 83 -3.91 15.38 -0.13
CA GLY A 83 -2.99 15.97 -1.13
C GLY A 83 -1.64 16.45 -0.59
N ASP A 84 -1.42 16.41 0.72
CA ASP A 84 -0.26 17.03 1.38
C ASP A 84 1.00 16.15 1.35
N TYR A 85 0.86 14.87 0.99
CA TYR A 85 1.92 13.88 1.02
C TYR A 85 2.51 13.60 -0.35
N SER A 86 3.80 13.25 -0.39
CA SER A 86 4.46 12.75 -1.59
C SER A 86 4.10 11.28 -1.84
N TYR A 87 3.62 10.94 -3.04
CA TYR A 87 3.20 9.56 -3.36
C TYR A 87 4.12 8.88 -4.37
N GLU A 88 4.74 7.77 -3.96
CA GLU A 88 5.55 6.93 -4.83
C GLU A 88 4.80 5.67 -5.25
N LEU A 89 4.67 5.46 -6.56
CA LEU A 89 3.83 4.42 -7.14
C LEU A 89 4.65 3.49 -8.06
N PRO A 90 5.59 2.69 -7.54
CA PRO A 90 6.47 1.80 -8.33
C PRO A 90 5.75 0.78 -9.22
N LEU A 91 4.51 0.46 -8.84
CA LEU A 91 3.67 -0.49 -9.56
C LEU A 91 2.64 0.20 -10.46
N ALA A 92 2.64 1.55 -10.54
CA ALA A 92 1.81 2.27 -11.50
C ALA A 92 2.16 1.88 -12.93
N GLY A 93 1.14 1.84 -13.79
CA GLY A 93 1.27 1.45 -15.20
C GLY A 93 1.53 -0.05 -15.44
N ALA A 94 1.60 -0.89 -14.41
CA ALA A 94 1.71 -2.33 -14.60
C ALA A 94 0.40 -2.90 -15.20
N ALA A 95 0.51 -3.64 -16.31
CA ALA A 95 -0.62 -4.21 -17.04
C ALA A 95 -1.35 -5.35 -16.28
N GLY A 96 -0.87 -5.74 -15.11
CA GLY A 96 -1.48 -6.78 -14.28
C GLY A 96 -0.55 -7.26 -13.16
N ILE A 97 -1.05 -8.20 -12.35
CA ILE A 97 -0.33 -8.72 -11.19
C ILE A 97 0.98 -9.41 -11.56
N GLY A 98 1.06 -10.06 -12.73
CA GLY A 98 2.28 -10.70 -13.22
C GLY A 98 3.42 -9.70 -13.43
N VAL A 99 3.12 -8.55 -14.05
CA VAL A 99 4.10 -7.48 -14.28
C VAL A 99 4.55 -6.86 -12.95
N MET A 100 3.61 -6.66 -12.01
CA MET A 100 3.94 -6.16 -10.67
C MET A 100 4.90 -7.10 -9.94
N MET A 101 4.62 -8.41 -9.96
CA MET A 101 5.51 -9.41 -9.35
C MET A 101 6.88 -9.45 -10.01
N GLN A 102 6.95 -9.32 -11.34
CA GLN A 102 8.23 -9.28 -12.06
C GLN A 102 9.07 -8.06 -11.66
N ARG A 103 8.46 -6.86 -11.57
CA ARG A 103 9.15 -5.64 -11.12
C ARG A 103 9.70 -5.80 -9.70
N LEU A 104 8.87 -6.30 -8.78
CA LEU A 104 9.30 -6.59 -7.40
C LEU A 104 10.43 -7.63 -7.35
N ARG A 105 10.34 -8.70 -8.17
CA ARG A 105 11.39 -9.72 -8.25
C ARG A 105 12.72 -9.11 -8.68
N ARG A 106 12.73 -8.31 -9.74
CA ARG A 106 13.95 -7.69 -10.28
C ARG A 106 14.59 -6.77 -9.26
N ALA A 107 13.81 -5.94 -8.59
CA ALA A 107 14.31 -5.06 -7.54
C ALA A 107 14.94 -5.84 -6.37
N LEU A 108 14.31 -6.94 -5.94
CA LEU A 108 14.86 -7.82 -4.91
C LEU A 108 16.15 -8.52 -5.36
N ASP A 109 16.24 -8.93 -6.62
CA ASP A 109 17.39 -9.62 -7.21
C ASP A 109 18.59 -8.68 -7.39
N ASP A 110 18.34 -7.48 -7.91
CA ASP A 110 19.34 -6.42 -8.13
C ASP A 110 19.70 -5.69 -6.82
N ASN A 111 18.97 -5.96 -5.74
CA ASN A 111 19.06 -5.26 -4.45
C ASN A 111 18.94 -3.73 -4.61
N GLN A 112 18.07 -3.30 -5.53
CA GLN A 112 17.83 -1.89 -5.84
C GLN A 112 16.34 -1.60 -5.77
N GLU A 113 15.97 -0.57 -5.00
CA GLU A 113 14.59 -0.11 -4.90
C GLU A 113 14.04 0.32 -6.28
N ILE A 114 12.75 0.07 -6.52
CA ILE A 114 12.02 0.62 -7.67
C ILE A 114 11.83 2.13 -7.45
N CYS A 115 12.84 2.91 -7.78
CA CYS A 115 12.75 4.36 -7.76
C CYS A 115 11.81 4.83 -8.89
N VAL A 116 10.70 5.47 -8.52
CA VAL A 116 9.89 6.23 -9.48
C VAL A 116 10.11 7.68 -9.18
N ARG A 117 10.94 8.34 -9.99
CA ARG A 117 10.89 9.80 -10.03
C ARG A 117 9.51 10.16 -10.57
N ALA A 118 8.62 10.60 -9.69
CA ALA A 118 7.39 11.27 -10.08
C ALA A 118 7.80 12.57 -10.77
N GLY A 119 7.91 12.52 -12.10
CA GLY A 119 8.32 13.64 -12.92
C GLY A 119 7.92 13.37 -14.34
N GLU A 120 6.66 13.69 -14.64
CA GLU A 120 6.15 14.32 -15.87
C GLU A 120 4.65 14.62 -15.71
#